data_AF-A0A957GHG8-F1
#
_entry.id   AF-A0A957GHG8-F1
#
_cell.length_a   1.000
_cell.length_b   1.000
_cell.length_c   1.000
_cell.angle_alpha   90.00
_cell.angle_beta   90.00
_cell.angle_gamma   90.00
#
_symmetry.space_group_name_H-M   'P 1'
#
loop_
_entity.id
_entity.type
_entity.pdbx_description
1 polymer ?
#
loop_
_entity_poly.entity_id
_entity_poly.type
_entity_poly.pdbx_seq_one_letter_code
_entity_poly.pdbx_strand_id
1 'polypeptide(L)'
;MGSQSPHHPPESYPAAGYFRSGLPYNRFGLGLRPLVIFQGLMFENKPQSGIVNRMYNFLGHDYTVYSVLRRPGMPQGKVTP
;
A
#
# COMPACT_ATOMS: atom_id res chain seq x y z
N MET A 1 -38.50 -0.57 11.91
CA MET A 1 -37.16 -0.78 12.52
C MET A 1 -36.41 -1.73 11.61
N GLY A 2 -35.42 -1.24 10.88
CA GLY A 2 -34.66 -1.99 9.88
C GLY A 2 -33.51 -1.12 9.41
N SER A 3 -32.39 -1.18 10.13
CA SER A 3 -31.17 -0.46 9.80
C SER A 3 -30.59 -1.03 8.51
N GLN A 4 -30.79 -0.33 7.40
CA GLN A 4 -30.02 -0.55 6.18
C GLN A 4 -28.57 -0.19 6.47
N SER A 5 -27.70 -1.21 6.52
CA SER A 5 -26.26 -1.03 6.41
C SER A 5 -25.95 -0.52 4.99
N PRO A 6 -25.10 0.49 4.81
CA PRO A 6 -24.81 1.02 3.50
C PRO A 6 -23.93 0.02 2.75
N HIS A 7 -24.55 -0.76 1.86
CA HIS A 7 -23.84 -1.41 0.76
C HIS A 7 -23.38 -0.30 -0.19
N HIS A 8 -22.17 0.23 0.05
CA HIS A 8 -21.46 0.98 -0.97
C HIS A 8 -21.21 0.04 -2.18
N PRO A 9 -21.45 0.49 -3.42
CA PRO A 9 -20.94 -0.22 -4.59
C PRO A 9 -19.41 -0.37 -4.44
N PRO A 10 -18.76 -1.39 -5.03
CA PRO A 10 -17.32 -1.50 -4.96
C PRO A 10 -16.70 -0.33 -5.73
N GLU A 11 -16.44 0.78 -5.03
CA GLU A 11 -15.54 1.80 -5.52
C GLU A 11 -14.23 1.09 -5.86
N SER A 12 -13.84 1.16 -7.13
CA SER A 12 -12.53 0.69 -7.56
C SER A 12 -11.50 1.59 -6.91
N TYR A 13 -11.02 1.20 -5.73
CA TYR A 13 -9.96 1.91 -5.05
C TYR A 13 -8.70 1.89 -5.93
N PRO A 14 -7.99 3.01 -6.06
CA PRO A 14 -6.83 3.10 -6.93
C PRO A 14 -5.76 2.07 -6.52
N ALA A 15 -5.16 1.43 -7.51
CA ALA A 15 -4.10 0.42 -7.31
C ALA A 15 -2.78 1.03 -6.80
N ALA A 16 -2.65 2.36 -6.80
CA ALA A 16 -1.51 3.10 -6.28
C ALA A 16 -1.91 4.54 -5.95
N GLY A 17 -1.13 5.21 -5.11
CA GLY A 17 -1.36 6.61 -4.77
C GLY A 17 -0.45 7.12 -3.66
N TYR A 18 -0.93 8.14 -2.95
CA TYR A 18 -0.27 8.73 -1.79
C TYR A 18 -1.21 8.75 -0.59
N PHE A 19 -0.68 8.40 0.59
CA PHE A 19 -1.39 8.65 1.85
C PHE A 19 -1.43 10.15 2.15
N ARG A 20 -2.29 10.56 3.08
CA ARG A 20 -2.35 11.96 3.58
C ARG A 20 -1.02 12.46 4.14
N SER A 21 -0.16 11.55 4.60
CA SER A 21 1.21 11.85 5.05
C SER A 21 2.21 12.12 3.91
N GLY A 22 1.80 11.96 2.64
CA GLY A 22 2.65 12.05 1.46
C GLY A 22 3.46 10.78 1.17
N LEU A 23 3.20 9.68 1.88
CA LEU A 23 3.84 8.39 1.61
C LEU A 23 3.25 7.73 0.36
N PRO A 24 4.08 7.35 -0.63
CA PRO A 24 3.60 6.60 -1.79
C PRO A 24 3.19 5.19 -1.39
N TYR A 25 2.17 4.65 -2.05
CA TYR A 25 1.75 3.26 -1.86
C TYR A 25 1.32 2.58 -3.16
N ASN A 26 1.42 1.25 -3.16
CA ASN A 26 0.69 0.36 -4.06
C ASN A 26 -0.36 -0.43 -3.26
N ARG A 27 -1.54 -0.66 -3.84
CA ARG A 27 -2.65 -1.41 -3.25
C ARG A 27 -2.97 -2.64 -4.10
N PHE A 28 -3.13 -3.79 -3.46
CA PHE A 28 -3.63 -5.01 -4.11
C PHE A 28 -4.36 -5.91 -3.12
N GLY A 29 -4.95 -7.00 -3.61
CA GLY A 29 -5.71 -7.95 -2.80
C GLY A 29 -7.18 -7.56 -2.63
N LEU A 30 -7.97 -8.52 -2.19
CA LEU A 30 -9.43 -8.42 -2.04
C LEU A 30 -9.91 -8.72 -0.62
N GLY A 31 -8.98 -9.06 0.29
CA GLY A 31 -9.33 -9.38 1.66
C GLY A 31 -9.85 -8.17 2.44
N LEU A 32 -10.76 -8.40 3.38
CA LEU A 32 -11.40 -7.33 4.18
C LEU A 32 -10.46 -6.70 5.22
N ARG A 33 -9.32 -7.34 5.50
CA ARG A 33 -8.36 -6.89 6.51
C ARG A 33 -7.24 -6.09 5.85
N PRO A 34 -7.00 -4.83 6.24
CA PRO A 34 -5.86 -4.09 5.74
C PRO A 34 -4.54 -4.67 6.29
N LEU A 35 -3.53 -4.81 5.44
CA LEU A 35 -2.16 -5.15 5.82
C LEU A 35 -1.20 -4.10 5.22
N VAL A 36 -0.32 -3.55 6.05
CA VAL A 36 0.63 -2.51 5.64
C VAL A 36 2.03 -3.09 5.65
N ILE A 37 2.71 -3.03 4.51
CA ILE A 37 4.10 -3.50 4.35
C ILE A 37 4.98 -2.27 4.10
N PHE A 38 5.97 -2.05 4.98
CA PHE A 38 6.99 -1.03 4.77
C PHE A 38 8.20 -1.65 4.07
N GLN A 39 8.47 -1.24 2.83
CA GLN A 39 9.67 -1.69 2.13
C GLN A 39 10.90 -0.91 2.60
N GLY A 40 11.54 -1.39 3.67
CA GLY A 40 12.64 -0.68 4.33
C GLY A 40 13.98 -0.67 3.57
N LEU A 41 14.18 -1.54 2.57
CA LEU A 41 15.45 -1.67 1.85
C LEU A 41 15.47 -1.00 0.48
N MET A 42 14.34 -0.44 0.04
CA MET A 42 14.24 0.22 -1.26
C MET A 42 14.37 1.74 -1.06
N PHE A 43 15.35 2.35 -1.73
CA PHE A 43 15.50 3.82 -1.75
C PHE A 43 14.51 4.50 -2.69
N GLU A 44 13.72 3.73 -3.42
CA GLU A 44 12.72 4.23 -4.35
C GLU A 44 11.55 4.91 -3.60
N ASN A 45 11.17 6.07 -4.10
CA ASN A 45 10.20 6.98 -3.47
C ASN A 45 9.01 7.29 -4.38
N LYS A 46 8.73 6.40 -5.34
CA LYS A 46 7.60 6.47 -6.28
C LYS A 46 6.84 5.15 -6.27
N PRO A 47 5.54 5.13 -6.58
CA PRO A 47 4.81 3.88 -6.76
C PRO A 47 5.54 2.95 -7.72
N GLN A 48 5.84 1.74 -7.27
CA GLN A 48 6.64 0.78 -8.03
C GLN A 48 5.80 0.02 -9.04
N SER A 49 6.44 -0.39 -10.14
CA SER A 49 5.85 -1.35 -11.08
C SER A 49 5.45 -2.65 -10.36
N GLY A 50 4.40 -3.32 -10.84
CA GLY A 50 3.74 -4.42 -10.12
C GLY A 50 4.61 -5.65 -9.78
N ILE A 51 5.87 -5.71 -10.24
CA ILE A 51 6.79 -6.83 -10.00
C ILE A 51 7.14 -6.95 -8.52
N VAL A 52 7.37 -5.85 -7.79
CA VAL A 52 7.74 -5.93 -6.36
C VAL A 52 6.54 -6.36 -5.51
N ASN A 53 5.32 -5.99 -5.92
CA ASN A 53 4.10 -6.47 -5.27
C ASN A 53 3.91 -7.99 -5.43
N ARG A 54 4.46 -8.61 -6.49
CA ARG A 54 4.29 -10.06 -6.72
C ARG A 54 4.86 -10.93 -5.61
N MET A 55 5.91 -10.48 -4.93
CA MET A 55 6.49 -11.21 -3.80
C MET A 55 5.46 -11.44 -2.67
N TYR A 56 4.49 -10.54 -2.55
CA TYR A 56 3.47 -10.53 -1.50
C TYR A 56 2.09 -10.95 -2.00
N ASN A 57 1.96 -11.41 -3.25
CA ASN A 57 0.65 -11.77 -3.84
C ASN A 57 -0.11 -12.82 -3.02
N PHE A 58 0.61 -13.74 -2.38
CA PHE A 58 0.00 -14.78 -1.53
C PHE A 58 -0.81 -14.20 -0.35
N LEU A 59 -0.50 -12.98 0.09
CA LEU A 59 -1.24 -12.27 1.14
C LEU A 59 -2.55 -11.64 0.61
N GLY A 60 -2.68 -11.45 -0.71
CA GLY A 60 -3.83 -10.78 -1.31
C GLY A 60 -5.15 -11.54 -1.20
N HIS A 61 -5.10 -12.83 -0.85
CA HIS A 61 -6.29 -13.65 -0.58
C HIS A 61 -6.99 -13.21 0.72
N ASP A 62 -6.21 -13.04 1.79
CA ASP A 62 -6.76 -12.76 3.13
C ASP A 62 -6.77 -11.26 3.48
N TYR A 63 -5.96 -10.46 2.77
CA TYR A 63 -5.75 -9.05 3.07
C TYR A 63 -5.96 -8.12 1.85
N THR A 64 -6.36 -6.87 2.13
CA THR A 64 -6.07 -5.73 1.26
C THR A 64 -4.70 -5.21 1.65
N VAL A 65 -3.72 -5.39 0.78
CA VAL A 65 -2.32 -5.06 1.07
C VAL A 65 -2.00 -3.65 0.55
N TYR A 66 -1.35 -2.87 1.41
CA TYR A 66 -0.74 -1.58 1.08
C TYR A 66 0.78 -1.70 1.21
N SER A 67 1.49 -1.72 0.08
CA SER A 67 2.95 -1.65 0.05
C SER A 67 3.37 -0.19 0.07
N VAL A 68 3.94 0.25 1.19
CA VAL A 68 4.29 1.65 1.47
C VAL A 68 5.77 1.87 1.16
N LEU A 69 6.02 2.93 0.41
CA LEU A 69 7.35 3.31 -0.03
C LEU A 69 7.89 4.49 0.76
N ARG A 70 9.17 4.76 0.55
CA ARG A 70 9.87 5.85 1.23
C ARG A 70 9.27 7.20 0.86
N ARG A 71 9.19 8.10 1.85
CA ARG A 71 8.76 9.49 1.61
C ARG A 71 9.68 10.17 0.58
N PRO A 72 9.12 10.82 -0.46
CA PRO A 72 9.90 11.65 -1.38
C PRO A 72 10.70 12.73 -0.63
N GLY A 73 11.93 12.98 -1.09
CA GLY A 73 12.80 14.02 -0.51
C GLY A 73 13.47 13.66 0.81
N MET A 74 13.31 12.44 1.33
CA MET A 74 14.03 12.02 2.54
C MET A 74 15.53 11.78 2.24
N PRO A 75 16.47 12.42 2.96
CA PRO A 75 17.92 12.22 2.76
C PRO A 75 18.26 10.74 2.93
N GLN A 76 19.01 10.13 2.01
CA GLN A 76 19.52 8.77 2.22
C GLN A 76 20.27 8.76 3.56
N GLY A 77 19.79 7.96 4.51
CA GLY A 77 20.45 7.82 5.80
C GLY A 77 21.85 7.30 5.54
N LYS A 78 22.85 8.18 5.63
CA LYS A 78 24.24 7.75 5.66
C LYS A 78 24.46 7.20 7.05
N VAL A 79 24.74 5.91 7.13
CA VAL A 79 25.41 5.36 8.32
C VAL A 79 26.81 5.96 8.25
N THR A 80 27.03 7.05 8.98
CA THR A 80 28.38 7.58 9.13
C THR A 80 29.12 6.63 10.06
N PRO A 81 30.25 6.03 9.63
CA PRO A 81 31.05 5.17 10.50
C PRO A 81 31.60 5.91 11.72
#